data_AF-A0A5S3TS40-F1
#
_entry.id   AF-A0A5S3TS40-F1
#
_cell.length_a   1.000
_cell.length_b   1.000
_cell.length_c   1.000
_cell.angle_alpha   90.00
_cell.angle_beta   90.00
_cell.angle_gamma   90.00
#
_symmetry.space_group_name_H-M   'P 1'
#
loop_
_entity.id
_entity.type
_entity.pdbx_description
1 polymer ?
#
loop_
_entity_poly.entity_id
_entity_poly.type
_entity_poly.pdbx_seq_one_letter_code
_entity_poly.pdbx_strand_id
1 'polypeptide(L)'
;MKINPLSLFALCCFVPLALAYAALKLDWLPSGSSNYGELLSEEVKLADWQHGEPKQWTIALNYPKECRAVCESQLASLDNLYVALGKNQQKVDVAVLTNQQQVSASWRLLAANPELKAGDLYLVDHMGLVVLHYPYTAEPEQNRLIQKGLLKDLKKLLNYARSS
;
A
#
# COMPACT_ATOMS: atom_id res chain seq x y z
N MET A 1 32.71 -9.89 44.81
CA MET A 1 31.68 -8.85 44.98
C MET A 1 30.31 -9.54 44.99
N LYS A 2 29.54 -9.45 46.08
CA LYS A 2 28.16 -9.97 46.11
C LYS A 2 27.26 -9.00 45.35
N ILE A 3 26.67 -9.44 44.24
CA ILE A 3 25.71 -8.62 43.48
C ILE A 3 24.36 -8.72 44.19
N ASN A 4 23.81 -7.57 44.59
CA ASN A 4 22.50 -7.51 45.21
C ASN A 4 21.42 -7.86 44.16
N PRO A 5 20.43 -8.70 44.50
CA PRO A 5 19.39 -9.11 43.54
C PRO A 5 18.60 -7.92 42.99
N LEU A 6 18.42 -6.87 43.80
CA LEU A 6 17.80 -5.61 43.37
C LEU A 6 18.61 -4.89 42.27
N SER A 7 19.95 -4.93 42.36
CA SER A 7 20.84 -4.34 41.36
C SER A 7 20.83 -5.15 40.06
N LEU A 8 20.72 -6.47 40.15
CA LEU A 8 20.59 -7.35 38.98
C LEU A 8 19.28 -7.08 38.24
N PHE A 9 18.18 -6.92 38.99
CA PHE A 9 16.87 -6.58 38.44
C PHE A 9 16.89 -5.22 37.73
N ALA A 10 17.42 -4.18 38.39
CA ALA A 10 17.56 -2.86 37.79
C ALA A 10 18.39 -2.90 36.51
N LEU A 11 19.53 -3.58 36.51
CA LEU A 11 20.37 -3.72 35.32
C LEU A 11 19.61 -4.40 34.17
N CYS A 12 18.88 -5.49 34.46
CA CYS A 12 18.11 -6.24 33.47
C CYS A 12 16.97 -5.41 32.84
N CYS A 13 16.38 -4.47 33.58
CA CYS A 13 15.34 -3.59 33.06
C CYS A 13 15.89 -2.37 32.31
N PHE A 14 16.89 -1.69 32.88
CA PHE A 14 17.36 -0.41 32.36
C PHE A 14 18.37 -0.55 31.23
N VAL A 15 19.20 -1.61 31.21
CA VAL A 15 20.18 -1.79 30.14
C VAL A 15 19.52 -2.01 28.77
N PRO A 16 18.50 -2.89 28.61
CA PRO A 16 17.81 -3.04 27.32
C PRO A 16 17.14 -1.73 26.86
N LEU A 17 16.56 -0.96 27.79
CA LEU A 17 15.91 0.31 27.47
C LEU A 17 16.92 1.36 26.99
N ALA A 18 18.06 1.48 27.66
CA ALA A 18 19.13 2.38 27.27
C ALA A 18 19.74 2.00 25.91
N LEU A 19 19.95 0.70 25.66
CA LEU A 19 20.43 0.19 24.38
C LEU A 19 19.43 0.47 23.25
N ALA A 20 18.13 0.27 23.47
CA ALA A 20 17.10 0.59 22.49
C ALA A 20 17.09 2.08 22.14
N TYR A 21 17.16 2.96 23.15
CA TYR A 21 17.22 4.41 22.93
C TYR A 21 18.49 4.83 22.16
N ALA A 22 19.64 4.24 22.49
CA ALA A 22 20.89 4.49 21.77
C ALA A 22 20.82 4.00 20.31
N ALA A 23 20.24 2.82 20.06
CA ALA A 23 20.06 2.29 18.72
C ALA A 23 19.18 3.20 17.84
N LEU A 24 18.14 3.83 18.42
CA LEU A 24 17.32 4.83 17.74
C LEU A 24 18.10 6.11 17.42
N LYS A 25 18.95 6.58 18.34
CA LYS A 25 19.70 7.83 18.17
C LYS A 25 20.92 7.73 17.26
N LEU A 26 21.48 6.54 17.12
CA LEU A 26 22.65 6.26 16.28
C LEU A 26 22.26 5.74 14.89
N ASP A 27 20.98 5.84 14.50
CA ASP A 27 20.46 5.32 13.23
C ASP A 27 20.87 3.86 12.96
N TRP A 28 20.97 3.04 14.02
CA TRP A 28 21.30 1.62 13.89
C TRP A 28 20.12 0.81 13.33
N LEU A 29 18.90 1.37 13.37
CA LEU A 29 17.77 0.75 12.68
C LEU A 29 17.93 0.89 11.17
N PRO A 30 17.71 -0.19 10.39
CA PRO A 30 17.68 -0.09 8.94
C PRO A 30 16.56 0.87 8.53
N SER A 31 16.93 1.95 7.86
CA SER A 31 16.02 2.97 7.33
C SER A 31 15.29 2.54 6.05
N GLY A 32 15.55 1.32 5.57
CA GLY A 32 14.91 0.76 4.38
C GLY A 32 13.57 0.09 4.70
N SER A 33 12.50 0.62 4.12
CA SER A 33 11.26 -0.13 3.92
C SER A 33 11.54 -1.37 3.06
N SER A 34 11.12 -2.56 3.48
CA SER A 34 11.14 -3.74 2.60
C SER A 34 10.06 -3.66 1.51
N ASN A 35 9.16 -2.68 1.57
CA ASN A 35 8.07 -2.49 0.61
C ASN A 35 8.47 -1.43 -0.42
N TYR A 36 7.96 -1.58 -1.64
CA TYR A 36 8.19 -0.62 -2.73
C TYR A 36 7.22 0.56 -2.68
N GLY A 37 6.01 0.36 -2.16
CA GLY A 37 5.03 1.43 -1.91
C GLY A 37 5.28 2.16 -0.60
N GLU A 38 4.79 3.39 -0.52
CA GLU A 38 4.83 4.21 0.68
C GLU A 38 3.58 3.97 1.52
N LEU A 39 3.74 3.82 2.85
CA LEU A 39 2.60 3.74 3.76
C LEU A 39 1.94 5.11 3.83
N LEU A 40 0.61 5.17 3.69
CA LEU A 40 -0.09 6.43 3.90
C LEU A 40 0.12 6.92 5.33
N SER A 41 0.39 8.22 5.46
CA SER A 41 0.57 8.86 6.78
C SER A 41 -0.76 9.12 7.48
N GLU A 42 -1.84 9.24 6.72
CA GLU A 42 -3.20 9.47 7.21
C GLU A 42 -4.10 8.29 6.83
N GLU A 43 -5.01 7.91 7.74
CA GLU A 43 -5.94 6.81 7.51
C GLU A 43 -7.03 7.24 6.54
N VAL A 44 -7.02 6.68 5.32
CA VAL A 44 -8.06 6.92 4.32
C VAL A 44 -8.92 5.67 4.18
N LYS A 45 -10.23 5.79 4.44
CA LYS A 45 -11.22 4.74 4.17
C LYS A 45 -12.10 5.12 2.99
N LEU A 46 -12.26 4.17 2.07
CA LEU A 46 -13.12 4.38 0.90
C LEU A 46 -14.60 4.30 1.28
N ALA A 47 -15.36 5.28 0.81
CA ALA A 47 -16.82 5.27 0.93
C ALA A 47 -17.44 4.13 0.09
N ASP A 48 -18.61 3.66 0.50
CA ASP A 48 -19.40 2.65 -0.24
C ASP A 48 -18.69 1.32 -0.54
N TRP A 49 -17.66 0.99 0.24
CA TRP A 49 -16.83 -0.20 0.05
C TRP A 49 -17.61 -1.52 0.14
N GLN A 50 -18.67 -1.57 0.95
CA GLN A 50 -19.44 -2.79 1.21
C GLN A 50 -20.43 -3.17 0.09
N HIS A 51 -20.64 -2.32 -0.93
CA HIS A 51 -21.58 -2.61 -2.02
C HIS A 51 -21.06 -3.64 -3.06
N GLY A 52 -20.13 -4.51 -2.67
CA GLY A 52 -19.60 -5.60 -3.51
C GLY A 52 -19.01 -6.71 -2.65
N GLU A 53 -18.40 -7.72 -3.28
CA GLU A 53 -17.63 -8.76 -2.59
C GLU A 53 -16.13 -8.39 -2.63
N PRO A 54 -15.61 -7.60 -1.66
CA PRO A 54 -14.21 -7.21 -1.67
C PRO A 54 -13.33 -8.44 -1.51
N LYS A 55 -12.40 -8.60 -2.45
CA LYS A 55 -11.32 -9.59 -2.32
C LYS A 55 -10.33 -9.13 -1.24
N GLN A 56 -9.33 -9.97 -0.95
CA GLN A 56 -8.36 -9.73 0.12
C GLN A 56 -7.64 -8.38 -0.03
N TRP A 57 -7.35 -8.00 -1.27
CA TRP A 57 -6.70 -6.74 -1.63
C TRP A 57 -7.31 -6.19 -2.92
N THR A 58 -7.28 -4.88 -3.06
CA THR A 58 -7.73 -4.18 -4.27
C THR A 58 -6.67 -3.20 -4.74
N ILE A 59 -6.37 -3.22 -6.04
CA ILE A 59 -5.59 -2.17 -6.71
C ILE A 59 -6.56 -1.06 -7.08
N ALA A 60 -6.41 0.12 -6.47
CA ALA A 60 -7.27 1.27 -6.74
C ALA A 60 -6.51 2.35 -7.51
N LEU A 61 -7.09 2.86 -8.60
CA LEU A 61 -6.62 4.05 -9.31
C LEU A 61 -7.49 5.24 -8.90
N ASN A 62 -6.89 6.33 -8.42
CA ASN A 62 -7.65 7.56 -8.22
C ASN A 62 -7.74 8.37 -9.52
N TYR A 63 -8.94 8.45 -10.08
CA TYR A 63 -9.25 9.12 -11.35
C TYR A 63 -10.34 10.19 -11.16
N PRO A 64 -10.01 11.35 -10.56
CA PRO A 64 -10.94 12.48 -10.48
C PRO A 64 -11.12 13.18 -11.84
N LYS A 65 -12.20 13.95 -11.99
CA LYS A 65 -12.57 14.69 -13.21
C LYS A 65 -11.44 15.48 -13.88
N GLU A 66 -10.54 16.09 -13.11
CA GLU A 66 -9.48 16.98 -13.60
C GLU A 66 -8.26 16.24 -14.14
N CYS A 67 -8.15 14.93 -13.87
CA CYS A 67 -7.06 14.11 -14.33
C CYS A 67 -7.41 13.50 -15.68
N ARG A 68 -6.66 13.81 -16.73
CA ARG A 68 -6.90 13.22 -18.05
C ARG A 68 -5.77 12.32 -18.50
N ALA A 69 -4.71 12.89 -19.10
CA ALA A 69 -3.65 12.12 -19.73
C ALA A 69 -2.98 11.10 -18.78
N VAL A 70 -2.68 11.51 -17.55
CA VAL A 70 -2.06 10.63 -16.53
C VAL A 70 -2.99 9.48 -16.16
N CYS A 71 -4.25 9.79 -15.85
CA CYS A 71 -5.22 8.79 -15.44
C CYS A 71 -5.60 7.84 -16.58
N GLU A 72 -5.70 8.33 -17.83
CA GLU A 72 -5.89 7.48 -19.00
C GLU A 72 -4.70 6.50 -19.18
N SER A 73 -3.47 6.99 -19.03
CA SER A 73 -2.26 6.15 -19.10
C SER A 73 -2.22 5.09 -18.01
N GLN A 74 -2.60 5.43 -16.79
CA GLN A 74 -2.62 4.50 -15.66
C GLN A 74 -3.79 3.52 -15.75
N LEU A 75 -4.95 3.98 -16.21
CA LEU A 75 -6.11 3.13 -16.48
C LEU A 75 -5.77 2.05 -17.50
N ALA A 76 -5.07 2.40 -18.59
CA ALA A 76 -4.59 1.44 -19.58
C ALA A 76 -3.54 0.46 -19.03
N SER A 77 -2.84 0.82 -17.96
CA SER A 77 -1.87 -0.07 -17.30
C SER A 77 -2.53 -1.08 -16.35
N LEU A 78 -3.78 -0.84 -15.91
CA LEU A 78 -4.48 -1.74 -14.98
C LEU A 78 -4.71 -3.14 -15.58
N ASP A 79 -5.02 -3.25 -16.86
CA ASP A 79 -5.17 -4.54 -17.55
C ASP A 79 -3.88 -5.36 -17.46
N ASN A 80 -2.74 -4.72 -17.76
CA ASN A 80 -1.43 -5.36 -17.70
C ASN A 80 -1.07 -5.76 -16.26
N LEU A 81 -1.36 -4.92 -15.28
CA LEU A 81 -1.18 -5.23 -13.86
C LEU A 81 -2.01 -6.45 -13.47
N TYR A 82 -3.29 -6.46 -13.83
CA TYR A 82 -4.19 -7.56 -13.52
C TYR A 82 -3.74 -8.88 -14.17
N VAL A 83 -3.34 -8.85 -15.44
CA VAL A 83 -2.75 -10.01 -16.12
C VAL A 83 -1.48 -10.50 -15.41
N ALA A 84 -0.59 -9.58 -15.02
CA ALA A 84 0.66 -9.90 -14.34
C ALA A 84 0.49 -10.54 -12.95
N LEU A 85 -0.69 -10.45 -12.33
CA LEU A 85 -1.01 -11.17 -11.09
C LEU A 85 -1.08 -12.69 -11.29
N GLY A 86 -1.36 -13.16 -12.50
CA GLY A 86 -1.49 -14.58 -12.83
C GLY A 86 -2.43 -15.31 -11.86
N LYS A 87 -1.93 -16.35 -11.17
CA LYS A 87 -2.72 -17.13 -10.21
C LYS A 87 -3.31 -16.32 -9.04
N ASN A 88 -2.80 -15.11 -8.78
CA ASN A 88 -3.29 -14.25 -7.70
C ASN A 88 -4.50 -13.40 -8.11
N GLN A 89 -4.92 -13.37 -9.38
CA GLN A 89 -6.11 -12.64 -9.87
C GLN A 89 -7.39 -12.98 -9.10
N GLN A 90 -7.52 -14.22 -8.65
CA GLN A 90 -8.66 -14.69 -7.86
C GLN A 90 -8.75 -14.01 -6.48
N LYS A 91 -7.63 -13.47 -5.97
CA LYS A 91 -7.51 -12.89 -4.63
C LYS A 91 -7.41 -11.37 -4.61
N VAL A 92 -7.32 -10.74 -5.77
CA VAL A 92 -7.11 -9.31 -5.93
C VAL A 92 -8.20 -8.73 -6.82
N ASP A 93 -8.77 -7.62 -6.41
CA ASP A 93 -9.72 -6.85 -7.21
C ASP A 93 -9.06 -5.60 -7.80
N VAL A 94 -9.72 -4.97 -8.76
CA VAL A 94 -9.28 -3.69 -9.35
C VAL A 94 -10.44 -2.71 -9.33
N ALA A 95 -10.18 -1.51 -8.82
CA ALA A 95 -11.16 -0.44 -8.70
C ALA A 95 -10.64 0.87 -9.29
N VAL A 96 -11.56 1.69 -9.80
CA VAL A 96 -11.29 3.04 -10.26
C VAL A 96 -12.14 4.00 -9.42
N LEU A 97 -11.47 4.89 -8.68
CA LEU A 97 -12.10 5.89 -7.85
C LEU A 97 -12.37 7.12 -8.73
N THR A 98 -13.62 7.33 -9.12
CA THR A 98 -13.97 8.39 -10.07
C THR A 98 -15.30 9.03 -9.75
N ASN A 99 -15.44 10.29 -10.15
CA ASN A 99 -16.70 11.02 -10.19
C ASN A 99 -17.15 11.28 -11.65
N GLN A 100 -16.50 10.66 -12.63
CA GLN A 100 -16.86 10.73 -14.04
C GLN A 100 -17.90 9.65 -14.38
N GLN A 101 -18.97 10.03 -15.08
CA GLN A 101 -20.03 9.08 -15.49
C GLN A 101 -19.61 8.15 -16.64
N GLN A 102 -18.51 8.44 -17.33
CA GLN A 102 -18.15 7.79 -18.59
C GLN A 102 -16.72 7.24 -18.58
N VAL A 103 -16.33 6.55 -17.50
CA VAL A 103 -15.13 5.73 -17.52
C VAL A 103 -15.53 4.35 -18.05
N SER A 104 -15.19 4.06 -19.30
CA SER A 104 -15.37 2.74 -19.90
C SER A 104 -14.31 1.77 -19.35
N ALA A 105 -14.40 1.46 -18.06
CA ALA A 105 -13.55 0.48 -17.41
C ALA A 105 -14.37 -0.77 -17.08
N SER A 106 -13.80 -1.95 -17.35
CA SER A 106 -14.33 -3.24 -16.89
C SER A 106 -14.16 -3.45 -15.37
N TRP A 107 -13.73 -2.41 -14.66
CA TRP A 107 -13.32 -2.42 -13.26
C TRP A 107 -14.42 -1.83 -12.38
N ARG A 108 -14.38 -2.19 -11.09
CA ARG A 108 -15.33 -1.66 -10.11
C ARG A 108 -15.18 -0.15 -9.99
N LEU A 109 -16.27 0.59 -10.18
CA LEU A 109 -16.27 2.04 -10.01
C LEU A 109 -16.66 2.40 -8.57
N LEU A 110 -15.89 3.29 -7.95
CA LEU A 110 -16.14 3.83 -6.62
C LEU A 110 -16.06 5.35 -6.67
N ALA A 111 -16.58 6.03 -5.64
CA ALA A 111 -16.48 7.48 -5.55
C ALA A 111 -15.01 7.93 -5.51
N ALA A 112 -14.68 8.97 -6.28
CA ALA A 112 -13.37 9.62 -6.18
C ALA A 112 -13.12 10.12 -4.76
N ASN A 113 -11.88 9.98 -4.28
CA ASN A 113 -11.48 10.49 -2.97
C ASN A 113 -10.50 11.67 -3.16
N PRO A 114 -10.83 12.87 -2.65
CA PRO A 114 -9.99 14.07 -2.81
C PRO A 114 -8.69 14.03 -1.97
N GLU A 115 -8.61 13.18 -0.93
CA GLU A 115 -7.42 13.00 -0.11
C GLU A 115 -6.33 12.20 -0.85
N LEU A 116 -6.73 11.47 -1.89
CA LEU A 116 -5.83 10.68 -2.72
C LEU A 116 -5.33 11.52 -3.89
N LYS A 117 -4.04 11.38 -4.22
CA LYS A 117 -3.43 12.01 -5.40
C LYS A 117 -3.99 11.41 -6.69
N ALA A 118 -4.32 12.28 -7.64
CA ALA A 118 -4.86 11.90 -8.94
C ALA A 118 -3.81 11.18 -9.80
N GLY A 119 -4.19 10.06 -10.44
CA GLY A 119 -3.30 9.27 -11.30
C GLY A 119 -2.48 8.21 -10.56
N ASP A 120 -2.43 8.29 -9.23
CA ASP A 120 -1.66 7.36 -8.42
C ASP A 120 -2.44 6.06 -8.18
N LEU A 121 -1.68 4.99 -7.94
CA LEU A 121 -2.21 3.68 -7.59
C LEU A 121 -2.12 3.45 -6.09
N TYR A 122 -3.06 2.67 -5.57
CA TYR A 122 -3.16 2.37 -4.15
C TYR A 122 -3.46 0.89 -3.94
N LEU A 123 -2.99 0.34 -2.82
CA LEU A 123 -3.45 -0.94 -2.31
C LEU A 123 -4.42 -0.72 -1.16
N VAL A 124 -5.62 -1.26 -1.34
CA VAL A 124 -6.72 -1.18 -0.39
C VAL A 124 -6.99 -2.56 0.18
N ASP A 125 -7.16 -2.66 1.49
CA ASP A 125 -7.46 -3.92 2.15
C ASP A 125 -8.94 -4.34 1.95
N HIS A 126 -9.29 -5.53 2.41
CA HIS A 126 -10.66 -6.05 2.33
C HIS A 126 -11.71 -5.21 3.08
N MET A 127 -11.31 -4.32 4.01
CA MET A 127 -12.20 -3.42 4.76
C MET A 127 -12.34 -2.04 4.12
N GLY A 128 -11.61 -1.76 3.03
CA GLY A 128 -11.65 -0.48 2.33
C GLY A 128 -10.64 0.54 2.86
N LEU A 129 -9.68 0.10 3.69
CA LEU A 129 -8.59 0.93 4.17
C LEU A 129 -7.50 1.03 3.09
N VAL A 130 -7.13 2.26 2.73
CA VAL A 130 -6.01 2.53 1.82
C VAL A 130 -4.70 2.41 2.59
N VAL A 131 -3.85 1.45 2.22
CA VAL A 131 -2.65 1.11 2.99
C VAL A 131 -1.37 1.62 2.33
N LEU A 132 -1.16 1.26 1.05
CA LEU A 132 0.06 1.60 0.32
C LEU A 132 -0.24 2.50 -0.87
N HIS A 133 0.64 3.47 -1.10
CA HIS A 133 0.62 4.44 -2.18
C HIS A 133 1.75 4.18 -3.18
N TYR A 134 1.45 4.31 -4.46
CA TYR A 134 2.36 4.15 -5.58
C TYR A 134 2.20 5.33 -6.55
N PRO A 135 3.16 6.27 -6.57
CA PRO A 135 3.03 7.47 -7.39
C PRO A 135 3.16 7.18 -8.88
N TYR A 136 2.43 7.94 -9.69
CA TYR A 136 2.68 7.98 -11.13
C TYR A 136 3.90 8.84 -11.45
N THR A 137 4.70 8.39 -12.43
CA THR A 137 5.76 9.21 -13.02
C THR A 137 5.60 9.30 -14.53
N ALA A 138 5.92 10.46 -15.10
CA ALA A 138 5.85 10.68 -16.55
C ALA A 138 6.92 9.89 -17.32
N GLU A 139 7.97 9.42 -16.64
CA GLU A 139 9.02 8.59 -17.24
C GLU A 139 8.57 7.12 -17.30
N PRO A 140 8.36 6.54 -18.50
CA PRO A 140 7.73 5.23 -18.63
C PRO A 140 8.48 4.10 -17.92
N GLU A 141 9.81 4.12 -17.93
CA GLU A 141 10.63 3.10 -17.30
C GLU A 141 10.55 3.16 -15.77
N GLN A 142 10.54 4.36 -15.18
CA GLN A 142 10.32 4.52 -13.75
C GLN A 142 8.91 4.08 -13.35
N ASN A 143 7.88 4.47 -14.11
CA ASN A 143 6.50 4.07 -13.82
C ASN A 143 6.34 2.54 -13.87
N ARG A 144 7.01 1.87 -14.83
CA ARG A 144 7.07 0.40 -14.89
C ARG A 144 7.75 -0.22 -13.68
N LEU A 145 8.83 0.39 -13.16
CA LEU A 145 9.49 -0.08 -11.94
C LEU A 145 8.58 0.04 -10.71
N ILE A 146 7.84 1.14 -10.59
CA ILE A 146 6.86 1.36 -9.51
C ILE A 146 5.75 0.31 -9.58
N GLN A 147 5.17 0.09 -10.76
CA GLN A 147 4.15 -0.94 -11.00
C GLN A 147 4.68 -2.36 -10.69
N LYS A 148 5.94 -2.65 -11.05
CA LYS A 148 6.60 -3.92 -10.67
C LYS A 148 6.78 -4.03 -9.15
N GLY A 149 7.06 -2.93 -8.47
CA GLY A 149 7.12 -2.83 -7.01
C GLY A 149 5.78 -3.18 -6.38
N LEU A 150 4.69 -2.58 -6.86
CA LEU A 150 3.32 -2.88 -6.43
C LEU A 150 3.01 -4.38 -6.52
N LEU A 151 3.32 -5.02 -7.65
CA LEU A 151 3.09 -6.46 -7.82
C LEU A 151 3.90 -7.32 -6.83
N LYS A 152 5.12 -6.90 -6.49
CA LYS A 152 5.96 -7.59 -5.51
C LYS A 152 5.41 -7.45 -4.09
N ASP A 153 5.01 -6.25 -3.69
CA ASP A 153 4.41 -5.99 -2.38
C ASP A 153 3.11 -6.79 -2.23
N LEU A 154 2.23 -6.72 -3.22
CA LEU A 154 0.98 -7.45 -3.23
C LEU A 154 1.19 -8.97 -3.14
N LYS A 155 2.16 -9.53 -3.87
CA LYS A 155 2.53 -10.95 -3.75
C LYS A 155 3.01 -11.30 -2.34
N LYS A 156 3.80 -10.43 -1.72
CA LYS A 156 4.29 -10.60 -0.35
C LYS A 156 3.12 -10.59 0.66
N LEU A 157 2.23 -9.61 0.56
CA LEU A 157 1.03 -9.49 1.40
C LEU A 157 0.11 -10.73 1.28
N LEU A 158 -0.15 -11.19 0.05
CA LEU A 158 -0.98 -12.38 -0.20
C LEU A 158 -0.35 -13.69 0.27
N ASN A 159 0.97 -13.75 0.42
CA ASN A 159 1.65 -14.92 0.97
C ASN A 159 1.53 -14.96 2.49
N TYR A 160 1.71 -13.83 3.18
CA TYR A 160 1.58 -13.77 4.64
C TYR A 160 0.14 -13.97 5.13
N ALA A 161 -0.85 -13.49 4.37
CA ALA A 161 -2.26 -13.71 4.69
C ALA A 161 -2.70 -15.20 4.66
N ARG A 162 -1.85 -16.13 4.20
CA ARG A 162 -2.12 -17.58 4.27
C ARG A 162 -1.66 -18.22 5.57
N SER A 163 -0.88 -17.51 6.36
CA SER A 163 -0.23 -18.03 7.58
C SER A 163 -0.96 -17.60 8.85
N SER A 164 -2.13 -16.97 8.71
CA SER A 164 -2.99 -16.47 9.78
C SER A 164 -4.26 -17.30 9.88
#